data_AF-A0A8W8P175-F1
#
_entry.id   AF-A0A8W8P175-F1
#
_cell.length_a   1.000
_cell.length_b   1.000
_cell.length_c   1.000
_cell.angle_alpha   90.00
_cell.angle_beta   90.00
_cell.angle_gamma   90.00
#
_symmetry.space_group_name_H-M   'P 1'
#
loop_
_entity.id
_entity.type
_entity.pdbx_description
1 polymer ?
#
loop_
_entity_poly.entity_id
_entity_poly.type
_entity_poly.pdbx_seq_one_letter_code
_entity_poly.pdbx_strand_id
1 'polypeptide(L)'
;MTSCVHVSFVLILATILPEILTGDQEKCRKKFHSVEVVASCPTTKREFNIAVRRKNCTNLPFTADKMCSKPYVYHCVINEFRNQTLEVCAPVKFIFDYCTEFNVGGGVIQRHAQVRCNSVFPKCDKKYISSDAYKYPDCYKLANENQAFKSTLSQYPNSGFETRTVFSIEKTTYNETNHKISPTIGAVLIYVATCITFCIALGYFLFPLLRKKLCLCEKTRKNDLEEPNDYIYISTKHLGHFQYVYTLARNCTLRLVNVCTSEDLSDFRSEDVLIRIEVVGDYTEENLKLLSKGKAKRNKRRQKHCDVWKKVPLLCFQNHLSSKSALEMLRKGHACHKILIQSEKYFAKTKKADGDVITVGQNKRDIKEIITTCLETELDQILKVWLKKLKAKGSLNQTLEMIEEIKAIRKQLILENSKSTAAHDVPCIDSKPIVPKNVREHLFRRSGVTGFGIWGCSAFKIFVNMANDDEILKKELIKLNKNFFEKYQLKIETRNMIRLCSTMILHR
;
A
#
# COMPACT_ATOMS: atom_id res chain seq x y z
N MET A 1 -50.30 11.66 8.04
CA MET A 1 -49.63 10.43 8.55
C MET A 1 -48.65 9.80 7.56
N THR A 2 -48.81 9.99 6.25
CA THR A 2 -47.91 9.44 5.20
C THR A 2 -46.48 9.99 5.23
N SER A 3 -46.28 11.26 5.62
CA SER A 3 -44.93 11.85 5.70
C SER A 3 -44.06 11.31 6.84
N CYS A 4 -44.65 10.89 7.97
CA CYS A 4 -43.87 10.30 9.07
C CYS A 4 -43.30 8.91 8.70
N VAL A 5 -44.04 8.13 7.91
CA VAL A 5 -43.65 6.77 7.54
C VAL A 5 -42.46 6.79 6.58
N HIS A 6 -42.41 7.76 5.66
CA HIS A 6 -41.29 7.89 4.72
C HIS A 6 -39.97 8.33 5.39
N VAL A 7 -40.02 9.25 6.36
CA VAL A 7 -38.83 9.68 7.10
C VAL A 7 -38.25 8.53 7.93
N SER A 8 -39.12 7.73 8.55
CA SER A 8 -38.70 6.58 9.36
C SER A 8 -38.07 5.47 8.51
N PHE A 9 -38.63 5.19 7.32
CA PHE A 9 -38.08 4.16 6.42
C PHE A 9 -36.72 4.55 5.81
N VAL A 10 -36.52 5.83 5.51
CA VAL A 10 -35.23 6.35 5.01
C VAL A 10 -34.14 6.30 6.09
N LEU A 11 -34.49 6.63 7.34
CA LEU A 11 -33.57 6.50 8.47
C LEU A 11 -33.15 5.05 8.72
N ILE A 12 -34.10 4.11 8.66
CA ILE A 12 -33.81 2.67 8.84
C ILE A 12 -32.94 2.12 7.69
N LEU A 13 -33.20 2.52 6.44
CA LEU A 13 -32.33 2.15 5.31
C LEU A 13 -30.93 2.75 5.45
N ALA A 14 -30.81 3.99 5.91
CA ALA A 14 -29.53 4.67 6.09
C ALA A 14 -28.68 4.05 7.22
N THR A 15 -29.29 3.43 8.24
CA THR A 15 -28.57 2.74 9.31
C THR A 15 -28.21 1.29 8.95
N ILE A 16 -29.04 0.59 8.17
CA ILE A 16 -28.82 -0.83 7.83
C ILE A 16 -27.90 -1.00 6.62
N LEU A 17 -27.93 -0.10 5.61
CA LEU A 17 -27.07 -0.22 4.41
C LEU A 17 -25.56 -0.28 4.71
N PRO A 18 -25.02 0.54 5.64
CA PRO A 18 -23.59 0.50 5.96
C PRO A 18 -23.15 -0.84 6.56
N GLU A 19 -23.98 -1.48 7.37
CA GLU A 19 -23.67 -2.80 7.98
C GLU A 19 -23.68 -3.93 6.94
N ILE A 20 -24.55 -3.85 5.94
CA ILE A 20 -24.61 -4.82 4.83
C ILE A 20 -23.42 -4.63 3.87
N LEU A 21 -22.95 -3.39 3.64
CA LEU A 21 -21.84 -3.10 2.71
C LEU A 21 -20.44 -3.27 3.32
N THR A 22 -20.31 -3.27 4.65
CA THR A 22 -19.02 -3.43 5.34
C THR A 22 -18.79 -4.84 5.91
N GLY A 23 -19.78 -5.73 5.80
CA GLY A 23 -19.79 -7.05 6.44
C GLY A 23 -18.81 -8.11 5.90
N ASP A 24 -18.18 -7.90 4.73
CA ASP A 24 -17.70 -9.05 3.94
C ASP A 24 -16.22 -9.39 4.06
N GLN A 25 -15.31 -8.45 4.30
CA GLN A 25 -13.87 -8.76 4.43
C GLN A 25 -13.37 -8.81 5.87
N GLU A 26 -14.00 -8.08 6.79
CA GLU A 26 -13.57 -8.05 8.19
C GLU A 26 -13.97 -9.33 8.94
N LYS A 27 -15.05 -10.01 8.51
CA LYS A 27 -15.50 -11.28 9.08
C LYS A 27 -14.54 -12.45 8.81
N CYS A 28 -13.97 -12.58 7.61
CA CYS A 28 -12.93 -13.61 7.36
C CYS A 28 -11.64 -13.31 8.15
N ARG A 29 -11.37 -12.04 8.49
CA ARG A 29 -10.14 -11.59 9.17
C ARG A 29 -10.19 -11.74 10.69
N LYS A 30 -11.38 -11.76 11.31
CA LYS A 30 -11.54 -11.70 12.77
C LYS A 30 -11.44 -13.04 13.51
N LYS A 31 -10.98 -14.13 12.90
CA LYS A 31 -10.87 -15.44 13.58
C LYS A 31 -9.56 -16.17 13.31
N PHE A 32 -8.46 -15.65 13.87
CA PHE A 32 -7.16 -16.34 13.93
C PHE A 32 -7.08 -17.33 15.10
N HIS A 33 -8.09 -18.19 15.27
CA HIS A 33 -8.11 -19.18 16.36
C HIS A 33 -7.29 -20.46 16.06
N SER A 34 -6.56 -20.52 14.94
CA SER A 34 -5.90 -21.75 14.48
C SER A 34 -4.37 -21.70 14.53
N VAL A 35 -3.75 -20.69 15.16
CA VAL A 35 -2.29 -20.63 15.26
C VAL A 35 -1.83 -21.43 16.46
N GLU A 36 -1.03 -22.46 16.22
CA GLU A 36 -0.46 -23.32 17.25
C GLU A 36 1.06 -23.35 17.10
N VAL A 37 1.78 -23.03 18.18
CA VAL A 37 3.24 -23.17 18.20
C VAL A 37 3.55 -24.66 18.37
N VAL A 38 4.36 -25.20 17.47
CA VAL A 38 4.80 -26.60 17.52
C VAL A 38 6.31 -26.67 17.64
N ALA A 39 6.81 -27.75 18.25
CA ALA A 39 8.24 -27.98 18.42
C ALA A 39 8.97 -28.13 17.08
N SER A 40 8.32 -28.75 16.09
CA SER A 40 8.84 -28.86 14.73
C SER A 40 7.72 -29.06 13.72
N CYS A 41 7.99 -28.70 12.46
CA CYS A 41 7.10 -28.98 11.35
C CYS A 41 7.36 -30.36 10.73
N PRO A 42 6.34 -30.99 10.13
CA PRO A 42 6.52 -32.19 9.32
C PRO A 42 7.60 -32.00 8.25
N THR A 43 8.42 -33.02 8.04
CA THR A 43 9.48 -33.03 7.02
C THR A 43 9.28 -34.12 5.97
N THR A 44 8.33 -35.02 6.21
CA THR A 44 7.94 -36.08 5.27
C THR A 44 6.48 -35.95 4.86
N LYS A 45 6.12 -36.50 3.69
CA LYS A 45 4.72 -36.53 3.23
C LYS A 45 3.80 -37.25 4.22
N ARG A 46 4.32 -38.30 4.86
CA ARG A 46 3.58 -39.11 5.85
C ARG A 46 3.25 -38.27 7.10
N GLU A 47 4.26 -37.63 7.71
CA GLU A 47 4.06 -36.72 8.85
C GLU A 47 3.12 -35.58 8.50
N PHE A 48 3.28 -34.99 7.31
CA PHE A 48 2.43 -33.92 6.83
C PHE A 48 0.97 -34.36 6.76
N ASN A 49 0.69 -35.53 6.17
CA ASN A 49 -0.67 -36.05 6.08
C ASN A 49 -1.28 -36.36 7.46
N ILE A 50 -0.47 -36.84 8.42
CA ILE A 50 -0.92 -37.05 9.81
C ILE A 50 -1.29 -35.71 10.44
N ALA A 51 -0.44 -34.70 10.30
CA ALA A 51 -0.67 -33.37 10.87
C ALA A 51 -1.87 -32.64 10.23
N VAL A 52 -2.07 -32.78 8.92
CA VAL A 52 -3.25 -32.29 8.20
C VAL A 52 -4.54 -32.89 8.81
N ARG A 53 -4.56 -34.21 9.04
CA ARG A 53 -5.72 -34.90 9.64
C ARG A 53 -5.94 -34.48 11.09
N ARG A 54 -4.86 -34.32 11.86
CA ARG A 54 -4.90 -33.87 13.27
C ARG A 54 -5.47 -32.46 13.39
N LYS A 55 -5.00 -31.51 12.57
CA LYS A 55 -5.45 -30.11 12.63
C LYS A 55 -6.81 -29.88 11.98
N ASN A 56 -7.19 -30.73 11.02
CA ASN A 56 -8.52 -30.79 10.41
C ASN A 56 -9.07 -29.44 9.91
N CYS A 57 -8.26 -28.71 9.14
CA CYS A 57 -8.60 -27.38 8.64
C CYS A 57 -9.88 -27.33 7.78
N THR A 58 -10.28 -28.47 7.20
CA THR A 58 -11.48 -28.58 6.38
C THR A 58 -12.78 -28.52 7.17
N ASN A 59 -12.76 -28.94 8.45
CA ASN A 59 -13.95 -29.01 9.31
C ASN A 59 -14.09 -27.79 10.23
N LEU A 60 -13.28 -26.75 10.03
CA LEU A 60 -13.43 -25.51 10.79
C LEU A 60 -14.75 -24.82 10.39
N PRO A 61 -15.52 -24.27 11.35
CA PRO A 61 -16.84 -23.69 11.09
C PRO A 61 -16.85 -22.49 10.11
N PHE A 62 -15.68 -22.03 9.67
CA PHE A 62 -15.49 -20.92 8.73
C PHE A 62 -15.32 -21.38 7.27
N THR A 63 -15.10 -22.68 7.00
CA THR A 63 -15.03 -23.23 5.63
C THR A 63 -16.42 -23.40 4.99
N ALA A 64 -17.49 -23.30 5.80
CA ALA A 64 -18.89 -23.33 5.35
C ALA A 64 -19.41 -21.96 4.85
N ASP A 65 -18.65 -20.89 5.05
CA ASP A 65 -19.04 -19.54 4.62
C ASP A 65 -18.68 -19.35 3.14
N LYS A 66 -19.69 -19.36 2.26
CA LYS A 66 -19.57 -19.18 0.80
C LYS A 66 -18.88 -17.86 0.41
N MET A 67 -18.68 -16.92 1.35
CA MET A 67 -18.02 -15.63 1.14
C MET A 67 -16.48 -15.66 1.10
N CYS A 68 -15.80 -16.59 1.79
CA CYS A 68 -14.33 -16.64 1.74
C CYS A 68 -13.91 -17.52 0.54
N SER A 69 -13.61 -16.92 -0.62
CA SER A 69 -13.44 -17.62 -1.91
C SER A 69 -12.29 -18.62 -2.02
N LYS A 70 -11.54 -18.92 -0.94
CA LYS A 70 -10.41 -19.86 -0.97
C LYS A 70 -10.49 -20.83 0.22
N PRO A 71 -10.40 -22.16 -0.01
CA PRO A 71 -10.40 -23.12 1.06
C PRO A 71 -9.17 -22.91 1.95
N TYR A 72 -9.40 -22.97 3.27
CA TYR A 72 -8.33 -22.98 4.26
C TYR A 72 -7.73 -24.37 4.29
N VAL A 73 -6.42 -24.45 4.15
CA VAL A 73 -5.69 -25.71 4.23
C VAL A 73 -4.65 -25.64 5.35
N TYR A 74 -4.18 -26.80 5.76
CA TYR A 74 -3.12 -26.92 6.74
C TYR A 74 -1.80 -26.39 6.19
N HIS A 75 -1.12 -25.61 7.01
CA HIS A 75 0.26 -25.18 6.83
C HIS A 75 1.05 -25.44 8.11
N CYS A 76 2.31 -25.81 7.96
CA CYS A 76 3.31 -25.70 9.02
C CYS A 76 4.51 -24.93 8.49
N VAL A 77 4.83 -23.80 9.13
CA VAL A 77 5.79 -22.81 8.63
C VAL A 77 6.51 -22.13 9.78
N ILE A 78 7.61 -21.43 9.51
CA ILE A 78 8.27 -20.58 10.51
C ILE A 78 7.49 -19.27 10.75
N ASN A 79 7.67 -18.64 11.90
CA ASN A 79 7.16 -17.29 12.15
C ASN A 79 8.07 -16.19 11.56
N GLU A 80 7.62 -14.93 11.60
CA GLU A 80 8.35 -13.76 11.10
C GLU A 80 9.69 -13.49 11.81
N PHE A 81 9.93 -14.13 12.95
CA PHE A 81 11.13 -13.99 13.76
C PHE A 81 12.12 -15.15 13.59
N ARG A 82 11.77 -16.20 12.83
CA ARG A 82 12.60 -17.41 12.63
C ARG A 82 13.03 -18.06 13.93
N ASN A 83 12.16 -18.08 14.92
CA ASN A 83 12.48 -18.68 16.21
C ASN A 83 11.46 -19.73 16.65
N GLN A 84 10.36 -19.89 15.90
CA GLN A 84 9.31 -20.85 16.16
C GLN A 84 8.74 -21.41 14.86
N THR A 85 8.28 -22.65 14.92
CA THR A 85 7.42 -23.26 13.92
C THR A 85 5.97 -23.19 14.36
N LEU A 86 5.09 -22.86 13.42
CA LEU A 86 3.67 -22.64 13.63
C LEU A 86 2.87 -23.55 12.70
N GLU A 87 1.88 -24.22 13.26
CA GLU A 87 0.82 -24.84 12.48
C GLU A 87 -0.38 -23.90 12.38
N VAL A 88 -0.88 -23.67 11.17
CA VAL A 88 -2.00 -22.77 10.89
C VAL A 88 -2.94 -23.33 9.83
N CYS A 89 -4.22 -22.97 9.90
CA CYS A 89 -5.15 -23.13 8.79
C CYS A 89 -5.22 -21.80 8.04
N ALA A 90 -4.85 -21.78 6.76
CA ALA A 90 -4.81 -20.56 5.97
C ALA A 90 -5.03 -20.83 4.47
N PRO A 91 -5.38 -19.81 3.67
CA PRO A 91 -5.42 -19.95 2.22
C PRO A 91 -4.03 -20.21 1.62
N VAL A 92 -4.02 -21.05 0.59
CA VAL A 92 -2.83 -21.36 -0.19
C VAL A 92 -2.27 -20.12 -0.92
N LYS A 93 -0.95 -20.00 -0.96
CA LYS A 93 -0.23 -18.98 -1.75
C LYS A 93 0.91 -19.58 -2.57
N PHE A 94 1.25 -18.90 -3.66
CA PHE A 94 2.51 -19.15 -4.35
C PHE A 94 3.65 -18.40 -3.65
N ILE A 95 4.71 -19.11 -3.35
CA ILE A 95 5.93 -18.61 -2.74
C ILE A 95 7.04 -18.67 -3.78
N PHE A 96 7.82 -17.60 -3.87
CA PHE A 96 8.87 -17.43 -4.87
C PHE A 96 10.19 -17.16 -4.17
N ASP A 97 11.25 -17.90 -4.48
CA ASP A 97 12.65 -17.71 -4.05
C ASP A 97 12.95 -17.61 -2.54
N TYR A 98 11.98 -17.86 -1.67
CA TYR A 98 12.14 -17.71 -0.21
C TYR A 98 11.45 -18.85 0.54
N CYS A 99 11.84 -19.07 1.79
CA CYS A 99 11.10 -19.91 2.71
C CYS A 99 9.72 -19.30 3.03
N THR A 100 8.76 -20.16 3.34
CA THR A 100 7.40 -19.71 3.69
C THR A 100 7.34 -19.36 5.16
N GLU A 101 6.72 -18.24 5.51
CA GLU A 101 6.39 -17.85 6.87
C GLU A 101 4.88 -17.68 7.07
N PHE A 102 4.45 -17.74 8.32
CA PHE A 102 3.20 -17.15 8.76
C PHE A 102 3.50 -15.90 9.58
N ASN A 103 3.03 -14.76 9.11
CA ASN A 103 3.15 -13.50 9.82
C ASN A 103 2.01 -13.40 10.83
N VAL A 104 2.32 -13.52 12.12
CA VAL A 104 1.30 -13.56 13.18
C VAL A 104 0.54 -12.23 13.25
N GLY A 105 1.25 -11.09 13.18
CA GLY A 105 0.63 -9.76 13.23
C GLY A 105 -0.30 -9.44 12.06
N GLY A 106 -0.02 -9.99 10.88
CA GLY A 106 -0.83 -9.84 9.66
C GLY A 106 -1.80 -10.99 9.42
N GLY A 107 -1.66 -12.09 10.15
CA GLY A 107 -2.47 -13.29 10.02
C GLY A 107 -2.43 -13.92 8.64
N VAL A 108 -1.24 -13.96 8.02
CA VAL A 108 -1.12 -14.28 6.60
C VAL A 108 0.10 -15.14 6.29
N ILE A 109 -0.10 -16.15 5.45
CA ILE A 109 1.00 -16.90 4.83
C ILE A 109 1.70 -16.00 3.81
N GLN A 110 3.02 -15.92 3.86
CA GLN A 110 3.81 -15.14 2.91
C GLN A 110 5.24 -15.66 2.78
N ARG A 111 6.03 -14.98 1.95
CA ARG A 111 7.47 -15.25 1.84
C ARG A 111 8.20 -14.63 3.03
N HIS A 112 9.17 -15.35 3.59
CA HIS A 112 10.04 -14.82 4.63
C HIS A 112 11.12 -13.92 4.00
N ALA A 113 11.02 -12.61 4.18
CA ALA A 113 11.84 -11.62 3.45
C ALA A 113 13.36 -11.78 3.64
N GLN A 114 13.78 -12.34 4.78
CA GLN A 114 15.20 -12.53 5.12
C GLN A 114 15.75 -13.93 4.79
N VAL A 115 14.92 -14.87 4.32
CA VAL A 115 15.32 -16.28 4.14
C VAL A 115 15.13 -16.70 2.71
N ARG A 116 16.15 -16.45 1.91
CA ARG A 116 16.15 -16.77 0.48
C ARG A 116 16.52 -18.23 0.27
N CYS A 117 15.76 -18.91 -0.59
CA CYS A 117 16.13 -20.22 -1.11
C CYS A 117 17.43 -20.10 -1.90
N ASN A 118 18.35 -21.04 -1.73
CA ASN A 118 19.51 -21.19 -2.59
C ASN A 118 19.76 -22.69 -2.88
N SER A 119 20.83 -23.00 -3.61
CA SER A 119 21.21 -24.38 -3.92
C SER A 119 21.93 -25.10 -2.77
N VAL A 120 22.33 -24.37 -1.72
CA VAL A 120 23.22 -24.85 -0.65
C VAL A 120 22.46 -24.96 0.68
N PHE A 121 22.06 -23.82 1.25
CA PHE A 121 21.19 -23.72 2.43
C PHE A 121 20.55 -22.32 2.56
N PRO A 122 19.24 -22.17 2.81
CA PRO A 122 18.24 -23.24 2.85
C PRO A 122 17.85 -23.70 1.44
N LYS A 123 17.81 -25.03 1.25
CA LYS A 123 17.43 -25.62 -0.04
C LYS A 123 15.92 -25.60 -0.22
N CYS A 124 15.45 -24.82 -1.19
CA CYS A 124 14.05 -24.84 -1.63
C CYS A 124 13.88 -24.45 -3.09
N ASP A 125 12.75 -24.84 -3.68
CA ASP A 125 12.44 -24.53 -5.08
C ASP A 125 12.24 -23.03 -5.26
N LYS A 126 12.62 -22.52 -6.44
CA LYS A 126 12.41 -21.11 -6.83
C LYS A 126 10.94 -20.70 -6.80
N LYS A 127 10.03 -21.66 -6.96
CA LYS A 127 8.59 -21.43 -6.86
C LYS A 127 7.91 -22.67 -6.33
N TYR A 128 7.10 -22.52 -5.29
CA TYR A 128 6.29 -23.62 -4.77
C TYR A 128 5.00 -23.11 -4.13
N ILE A 129 4.10 -24.04 -3.85
CA ILE A 129 2.83 -23.78 -3.18
C ILE A 129 3.07 -23.80 -1.68
N SER A 130 2.55 -22.85 -0.91
CA SER A 130 2.83 -22.72 0.52
C SER A 130 2.43 -23.93 1.37
N SER A 131 1.51 -24.79 0.91
CA SER A 131 1.17 -26.06 1.58
C SER A 131 2.25 -27.13 1.41
N ASP A 132 3.13 -26.96 0.42
CA ASP A 132 4.28 -27.84 0.15
C ASP A 132 5.54 -27.42 0.92
N ALA A 133 5.44 -26.46 1.85
CA ALA A 133 6.58 -26.00 2.65
C ALA A 133 7.31 -27.15 3.39
N TYR A 134 6.59 -28.23 3.76
CA TYR A 134 7.16 -29.41 4.43
C TYR A 134 8.25 -30.11 3.60
N LYS A 135 8.28 -29.90 2.28
CA LYS A 135 9.33 -30.43 1.39
C LYS A 135 10.68 -29.75 1.58
N TYR A 136 10.74 -28.66 2.35
CA TYR A 136 11.92 -27.82 2.53
C TYR A 136 12.33 -27.74 4.00
N PRO A 137 12.79 -28.86 4.60
CA PRO A 137 13.13 -28.92 6.02
C PRO A 137 14.26 -27.96 6.41
N ASP A 138 15.13 -27.58 5.48
CA ASP A 138 16.18 -26.58 5.73
C ASP A 138 15.62 -25.21 6.15
N CYS A 139 14.43 -24.84 5.66
CA CYS A 139 13.74 -23.64 6.12
C CYS A 139 13.39 -23.71 7.61
N TYR A 140 13.14 -24.90 8.15
CA TYR A 140 12.78 -25.10 9.55
C TYR A 140 14.02 -25.17 10.47
N LYS A 141 15.16 -25.63 9.95
CA LYS A 141 16.44 -25.66 10.70
C LYS A 141 16.84 -24.26 11.20
N LEU A 142 16.50 -23.23 10.44
CA LEU A 142 16.70 -21.82 10.83
C LEU A 142 15.98 -21.43 12.14
N ALA A 143 14.82 -22.03 12.41
CA ALA A 143 14.11 -21.81 13.67
C ALA A 143 14.79 -22.53 14.84
N ASN A 144 15.31 -23.73 14.59
CA ASN A 144 15.95 -24.57 15.60
C ASN A 144 17.33 -24.05 16.00
N GLU A 145 18.11 -23.50 15.07
CA GLU A 145 19.42 -22.88 15.35
C GLU A 145 19.31 -21.70 16.31
N ASN A 146 18.27 -20.86 16.14
CA ASN A 146 18.01 -19.73 17.03
C ASN A 146 17.49 -20.15 18.41
N GLN A 147 16.83 -21.32 18.51
CA GLN A 147 16.45 -21.90 19.80
C GLN A 147 17.67 -22.48 20.53
N ALA A 148 18.55 -23.20 19.83
CA ALA A 148 19.77 -23.74 20.40
C ALA A 148 20.69 -22.65 20.95
N PHE A 149 20.86 -21.52 20.23
CA PHE A 149 21.66 -20.38 20.68
C PHE A 149 21.12 -19.76 21.98
N LYS A 150 19.79 -19.76 22.20
CA LYS A 150 19.18 -19.30 23.45
C LYS A 150 19.36 -20.28 24.61
N SER A 151 19.35 -21.59 24.34
CA SER A 151 19.59 -22.62 25.35
C SER A 151 21.05 -22.69 25.81
N THR A 152 22.02 -22.31 24.98
CA THR A 152 23.44 -22.25 25.38
C THR A 152 23.76 -21.01 26.24
N LEU A 153 23.04 -19.90 26.04
CA LEU A 153 23.18 -18.69 26.86
C LEU A 153 22.48 -18.76 28.23
N SER A 154 21.69 -19.80 28.50
CA SER A 154 21.02 -20.00 29.80
C SER A 154 21.78 -20.93 30.76
N GLN A 155 23.01 -21.37 30.43
CA GLN A 155 23.88 -22.15 31.34
C GLN A 155 24.81 -21.26 32.18
N TYR A 156 24.27 -20.20 32.78
CA TYR A 156 24.91 -19.53 33.92
C TYR A 156 23.97 -19.66 35.14
N PRO A 157 24.45 -20.16 36.29
CA PRO A 157 23.58 -20.43 37.41
C PRO A 157 23.23 -19.11 38.09
N ASN A 158 21.95 -18.78 38.15
CA ASN A 158 21.43 -18.00 39.25
C ASN A 158 19.96 -18.31 39.52
N SER A 159 19.76 -18.77 40.75
CA SER A 159 18.63 -18.53 41.65
C SER A 159 17.21 -18.64 41.07
N GLY A 160 16.50 -19.63 41.60
CA GLY A 160 15.16 -19.99 41.18
C GLY A 160 14.12 -18.89 41.34
N PHE A 161 13.19 -18.90 40.39
CA PHE A 161 11.85 -18.40 40.57
C PHE A 161 10.94 -19.29 39.72
N GLU A 162 10.38 -20.32 40.35
CA GLU A 162 9.29 -21.10 39.77
C GLU A 162 8.07 -20.19 39.61
N THR A 163 7.53 -20.09 38.40
CA THR A 163 6.17 -19.59 38.21
C THR A 163 5.36 -20.66 37.51
N ARG A 164 4.69 -21.51 38.31
CA ARG A 164 3.56 -22.32 37.85
C ARG A 164 2.38 -21.39 37.63
N THR A 165 1.97 -21.22 36.38
CA THR A 165 0.61 -20.77 36.05
C THR A 165 -0.19 -21.97 35.56
N VAL A 166 -0.91 -22.58 36.51
CA VAL A 166 -1.98 -23.54 36.24
C VAL A 166 -3.23 -22.71 35.94
N PHE A 167 -3.72 -22.76 34.71
CA PHE A 167 -5.01 -22.17 34.35
C PHE A 167 -6.08 -23.27 34.43
N SER A 168 -6.79 -23.32 35.55
CA SER A 168 -7.95 -24.20 35.74
C SER A 168 -9.17 -23.56 35.06
N ILE A 169 -9.80 -24.29 34.14
CA ILE A 169 -11.06 -23.90 33.52
C ILE A 169 -12.21 -24.41 34.41
N GLU A 170 -12.90 -23.49 35.07
CA GLU A 170 -14.18 -23.75 35.73
C GLU A 170 -15.26 -24.00 34.66
N LYS A 171 -15.90 -25.17 34.71
CA LYS A 171 -17.14 -25.45 33.97
C LYS A 171 -18.30 -24.89 34.77
N THR A 172 -18.96 -23.86 34.27
CA THR A 172 -20.27 -23.45 34.77
C THR A 172 -21.35 -24.36 34.20
N THR A 173 -21.94 -25.17 35.07
CA THR A 173 -23.13 -25.98 34.82
C THR A 173 -24.35 -25.07 34.82
N TYR A 174 -25.06 -24.99 33.69
CA TYR A 174 -26.31 -24.23 33.55
C TYR A 174 -27.47 -25.12 34.00
N ASN A 175 -28.11 -24.78 35.11
CA ASN A 175 -29.32 -25.45 35.59
C ASN A 175 -30.54 -24.89 34.84
N GLU A 176 -31.26 -25.76 34.13
CA GLU A 176 -32.57 -25.47 33.57
C GLU A 176 -33.60 -25.26 34.69
N THR A 177 -34.15 -24.06 34.78
CA THR A 177 -35.39 -23.82 35.52
C THR A 177 -36.53 -23.65 34.53
N ASN A 178 -37.49 -24.57 34.60
CA ASN A 178 -38.73 -24.55 33.82
C ASN A 178 -39.61 -23.38 34.25
N HIS A 179 -39.46 -22.22 33.60
CA HIS A 179 -40.31 -21.07 33.81
C HIS A 179 -41.58 -21.19 32.94
N LYS A 180 -42.74 -21.34 33.58
CA LYS A 180 -44.05 -21.26 32.91
C LYS A 180 -44.21 -19.85 32.31
N ILE A 181 -44.24 -19.77 30.99
CA ILE A 181 -44.37 -18.51 30.24
C ILE A 181 -45.78 -17.97 30.45
N SER A 182 -45.87 -16.73 30.93
CA SER A 182 -47.11 -15.98 31.08
C SER A 182 -47.82 -15.81 29.73
N PRO A 183 -49.15 -15.96 29.63
CA PRO A 183 -49.91 -15.87 28.38
C PRO A 183 -49.75 -14.52 27.65
N THR A 184 -49.29 -13.46 28.34
CA THR A 184 -49.00 -12.16 27.71
C THR A 184 -47.74 -12.17 26.83
N ILE A 185 -46.75 -13.01 27.14
CA ILE A 185 -45.51 -13.13 26.34
C ILE A 185 -45.80 -13.90 25.04
N GLY A 186 -46.72 -14.86 25.07
CA GLY A 186 -47.14 -15.60 23.88
C GLY A 186 -47.72 -14.69 22.79
N ALA A 187 -48.56 -13.72 23.17
CA ALA A 187 -49.14 -12.76 22.24
C ALA A 187 -48.08 -11.87 21.56
N VAL A 188 -47.05 -11.45 22.32
CA VAL A 188 -45.95 -10.63 21.78
C VAL A 188 -45.10 -11.42 20.79
N LEU A 189 -44.79 -12.68 21.10
CA LEU A 189 -44.00 -13.53 20.19
C LEU A 189 -44.73 -13.82 18.88
N ILE A 190 -46.05 -14.04 18.95
CA ILE A 190 -46.89 -14.21 17.76
C ILE A 190 -46.88 -12.93 16.92
N TYR A 191 -47.03 -11.75 17.54
CA TYR A 191 -47.00 -10.47 16.84
C TYR A 191 -45.65 -10.26 16.13
N VAL A 192 -44.52 -10.49 16.80
CA VAL A 192 -43.18 -10.38 16.21
C VAL A 192 -43.00 -11.33 15.03
N ALA A 193 -43.44 -12.59 15.15
CA ALA A 193 -43.38 -13.56 14.07
C ALA A 193 -44.21 -13.13 12.84
N THR A 194 -45.40 -12.56 13.06
CA THR A 194 -46.24 -12.03 11.97
C THR A 194 -45.61 -10.82 11.28
N CYS A 195 -44.93 -9.92 12.03
CA CYS A 195 -44.21 -8.80 11.42
C CYS A 195 -43.01 -9.28 10.57
N ILE A 196 -42.25 -10.27 11.06
CA ILE A 196 -41.09 -10.80 10.31
C ILE A 196 -41.55 -11.46 9.01
N THR A 197 -42.59 -12.29 9.05
CA THR A 197 -43.13 -12.97 7.86
C THR A 197 -43.69 -11.96 6.85
N PHE A 198 -44.37 -10.90 7.30
CA PHE A 198 -44.83 -9.82 6.44
C PHE A 198 -43.66 -9.08 5.78
N CYS A 199 -42.61 -8.74 6.52
CA CYS A 199 -41.42 -8.09 5.97
C CYS A 199 -40.70 -8.96 4.92
N ILE A 200 -40.62 -10.27 5.16
CA ILE A 200 -40.04 -11.21 4.19
C ILE A 200 -40.90 -11.27 2.93
N ALA A 201 -42.22 -11.39 3.06
CA ALA A 201 -43.13 -11.40 1.92
C ALA A 201 -43.06 -10.09 1.11
N LEU A 202 -43.04 -8.94 1.80
CA LEU A 202 -42.88 -7.63 1.16
C LEU A 202 -41.53 -7.53 0.43
N GLY A 203 -40.47 -8.05 1.03
CA GLY A 203 -39.16 -8.20 0.40
C GLY A 203 -39.25 -9.03 -0.88
N TYR A 204 -39.84 -10.23 -0.84
CA TYR A 204 -39.98 -11.09 -2.01
C TYR A 204 -40.82 -10.45 -3.14
N PHE A 205 -41.83 -9.64 -2.83
CA PHE A 205 -42.67 -8.97 -3.83
C PHE A 205 -42.05 -7.68 -4.36
N LEU A 206 -41.38 -6.88 -3.52
CA LEU A 206 -40.77 -5.61 -3.91
C LEU A 206 -39.37 -5.78 -4.49
N PHE A 207 -38.63 -6.82 -4.10
CA PHE A 207 -37.27 -7.06 -4.58
C PHE A 207 -37.20 -7.25 -6.11
N PRO A 208 -38.12 -7.98 -6.79
CA PRO A 208 -38.15 -8.05 -8.26
C PRO A 208 -38.46 -6.70 -8.92
N LEU A 209 -39.33 -5.89 -8.31
CA LEU A 209 -39.71 -4.56 -8.80
C LEU A 209 -38.57 -3.55 -8.63
N LEU A 210 -37.84 -3.62 -7.50
CA LEU A 210 -36.62 -2.85 -7.24
C LEU A 210 -35.46 -3.31 -8.13
N ARG A 211 -35.34 -4.62 -8.40
CA ARG A 211 -34.33 -5.18 -9.31
C ARG A 211 -34.57 -4.74 -10.75
N LYS A 212 -35.82 -4.57 -11.20
CA LYS A 212 -36.11 -3.96 -12.51
C LYS A 212 -35.69 -2.49 -12.62
N LYS A 213 -35.72 -1.72 -11.52
CA LYS A 213 -35.21 -0.33 -11.50
C LYS A 213 -33.68 -0.24 -11.32
N LEU A 214 -33.07 -1.15 -10.57
CA LEU A 214 -31.61 -1.20 -10.36
C LEU A 214 -30.85 -1.83 -11.55
N CYS A 215 -31.45 -2.75 -12.31
CA CYS A 215 -30.86 -3.30 -13.53
C CYS A 215 -30.94 -2.35 -14.75
N LEU A 216 -31.53 -1.16 -14.60
CA LEU A 216 -31.45 -0.09 -15.60
C LEU A 216 -30.25 0.86 -15.38
N CYS A 217 -29.41 0.62 -14.36
CA CYS A 217 -28.22 1.42 -14.08
C CYS A 217 -26.87 0.72 -14.34
N GLU A 218 -26.85 -0.48 -14.93
CA GLU A 218 -25.60 -1.10 -15.40
C GLU A 218 -25.73 -1.60 -16.85
N LYS A 219 -26.41 -0.77 -17.65
CA LYS A 219 -26.31 -0.81 -19.10
C LYS A 219 -26.35 0.61 -19.67
N THR A 220 -25.69 1.55 -19.01
CA THR A 220 -25.00 2.58 -19.77
C THR A 220 -24.01 1.83 -20.65
N ARG A 221 -24.39 1.64 -21.91
CA ARG A 221 -23.45 1.83 -23.00
C ARG A 221 -22.50 2.93 -22.53
N LYS A 222 -21.22 2.59 -22.37
CA LYS A 222 -20.20 3.55 -22.79
C LYS A 222 -20.63 3.93 -24.20
N ASN A 223 -21.38 5.01 -24.31
CA ASN A 223 -21.16 5.91 -25.41
C ASN A 223 -19.70 6.24 -25.20
N ASP A 224 -18.85 5.60 -26.01
CA ASP A 224 -17.52 6.10 -26.27
C ASP A 224 -17.76 7.51 -26.82
N LEU A 225 -17.93 8.48 -25.91
CA LEU A 225 -17.53 9.83 -26.17
C LEU A 225 -16.04 9.66 -26.38
N GLU A 226 -15.64 9.57 -27.65
CA GLU A 226 -14.24 9.58 -28.05
C GLU A 226 -13.60 10.74 -27.30
N GLU A 227 -12.86 10.46 -26.22
CA GLU A 227 -12.02 11.47 -25.58
C GLU A 227 -11.00 11.86 -26.65
N PRO A 228 -11.08 13.08 -27.24
CA PRO A 228 -10.28 13.45 -28.40
C PRO A 228 -8.83 13.78 -28.01
N ASN A 229 -8.46 13.59 -26.75
CA ASN A 229 -7.19 14.00 -26.22
C ASN A 229 -6.18 12.85 -26.31
N ASP A 230 -5.07 13.14 -26.99
CA ASP A 230 -3.91 12.27 -26.96
C ASP A 230 -3.34 12.18 -25.54
N TYR A 231 -2.77 11.03 -25.21
CA TYR A 231 -2.14 10.79 -23.93
C TYR A 231 -0.77 10.16 -24.08
N ILE A 232 0.12 10.53 -23.16
CA ILE A 232 1.43 9.95 -23.01
C ILE A 232 1.58 9.33 -21.62
N TYR A 233 2.44 8.32 -21.51
CA TYR A 233 2.81 7.73 -20.23
C TYR A 233 4.25 8.06 -19.90
N ILE A 234 4.48 8.59 -18.71
CA ILE A 234 5.80 8.84 -18.17
C ILE A 234 6.02 7.92 -16.97
N SER A 235 7.11 7.16 -16.99
CA SER A 235 7.54 6.41 -15.79
C SER A 235 8.02 7.40 -14.73
N THR A 236 7.59 7.22 -13.48
CA THR A 236 8.04 8.05 -12.35
C THR A 236 9.56 8.05 -12.17
N LYS A 237 10.28 7.01 -12.61
CA LYS A 237 11.76 6.99 -12.64
C LYS A 237 12.38 8.19 -13.37
N HIS A 238 11.63 8.87 -14.23
CA HIS A 238 12.06 10.08 -14.93
C HIS A 238 11.81 11.39 -14.19
N LEU A 239 11.17 11.33 -13.02
CA LEU A 239 10.85 12.42 -12.10
C LEU A 239 11.49 12.11 -10.74
N GLY A 240 12.78 12.44 -10.60
CA GLY A 240 13.61 11.95 -9.50
C GLY A 240 13.07 12.26 -8.10
N HIS A 241 12.69 13.51 -7.84
CA HIS A 241 12.16 13.91 -6.53
C HIS A 241 10.79 13.28 -6.25
N PHE A 242 9.86 13.35 -7.22
CA PHE A 242 8.56 12.69 -7.08
C PHE A 242 8.69 11.19 -6.83
N GLN A 243 9.52 10.46 -7.58
CA GLN A 243 9.73 9.02 -7.35
C GLN A 243 10.25 8.73 -5.95
N TYR A 244 11.18 9.55 -5.47
CA TYR A 244 11.72 9.42 -4.13
C TYR A 244 10.63 9.60 -3.07
N VAL A 245 9.87 10.69 -3.12
CA VAL A 245 8.82 10.95 -2.13
C VAL A 245 7.66 9.96 -2.25
N TYR A 246 7.27 9.61 -3.48
CA TYR A 246 6.29 8.55 -3.75
C TYR A 246 6.70 7.22 -3.10
N THR A 247 7.97 6.84 -3.23
CA THR A 247 8.50 5.61 -2.61
C THR A 247 8.43 5.67 -1.09
N LEU A 248 8.72 6.83 -0.48
CA LEU A 248 8.55 7.02 0.96
C LEU A 248 7.07 6.87 1.37
N ALA A 249 6.17 7.55 0.68
CA ALA A 249 4.73 7.48 0.94
C ALA A 249 4.19 6.05 0.77
N ARG A 250 4.63 5.33 -0.27
CA ARG A 250 4.29 3.92 -0.52
C ARG A 250 4.76 3.01 0.61
N ASN A 251 5.95 3.22 1.15
CA ASN A 251 6.42 2.42 2.28
C ASN A 251 5.59 2.68 3.56
N CYS A 252 5.00 3.87 3.69
CA CYS A 252 4.04 4.16 4.76
C CYS A 252 2.71 3.43 4.57
N THR A 253 2.21 3.27 3.33
CA THR A 253 0.88 2.68 3.10
C THR A 253 0.74 1.26 3.63
N LEU A 254 1.82 0.46 3.59
CA LEU A 254 1.84 -0.90 4.13
C LEU A 254 1.47 -0.96 5.62
N ARG A 255 1.74 0.11 6.38
CA ARG A 255 1.42 0.24 7.80
C ARG A 255 0.08 0.93 8.05
N LEU A 256 -0.43 1.66 7.06
CA LEU A 256 -1.72 2.36 7.11
C LEU A 256 -2.91 1.48 6.74
N VAL A 257 -2.71 0.24 6.32
CA VAL A 257 -3.80 -0.69 5.90
C VAL A 257 -4.85 -0.89 7.00
N ASN A 258 -4.49 -0.74 8.28
CA ASN A 258 -5.41 -0.84 9.39
C ASN A 258 -6.11 0.48 9.75
N VAL A 259 -5.76 1.59 9.11
CA VAL A 259 -6.25 2.95 9.44
C VAL A 259 -6.99 3.59 8.28
N CYS A 260 -6.49 3.44 7.06
CA CYS A 260 -7.06 4.01 5.84
C CYS A 260 -7.83 2.95 5.05
N THR A 261 -8.80 3.39 4.25
CA THR A 261 -9.57 2.46 3.41
C THR A 261 -8.71 1.96 2.25
N SER A 262 -9.10 0.83 1.64
CA SER A 262 -8.41 0.29 0.47
C SER A 262 -8.42 1.26 -0.73
N GLU A 263 -9.42 2.15 -0.79
CA GLU A 263 -9.54 3.20 -1.79
C GLU A 263 -8.49 4.31 -1.59
N ASP A 264 -8.28 4.76 -0.35
CA ASP A 264 -7.27 5.77 0.02
C ASP A 264 -5.83 5.35 -0.34
N LEU A 265 -5.60 4.04 -0.42
CA LEU A 265 -4.28 3.44 -0.61
C LEU A 265 -4.08 2.90 -2.04
N SER A 266 -5.10 3.00 -2.89
CA SER A 266 -5.11 2.35 -4.21
C SER A 266 -4.03 2.89 -5.16
N ASP A 267 -3.59 4.14 -4.99
CA ASP A 267 -2.56 4.76 -5.82
C ASP A 267 -1.11 4.30 -5.49
N PHE A 268 -0.94 3.48 -4.45
CA PHE A 268 0.37 3.06 -3.91
C PHE A 268 0.64 1.55 -4.04
N ARG A 269 -0.01 0.88 -5.01
CA ARG A 269 0.08 -0.58 -5.15
C ARG A 269 1.33 -1.06 -5.91
N SER A 270 1.86 -0.27 -6.84
CA SER A 270 3.03 -0.63 -7.64
C SER A 270 4.28 0.13 -7.23
N GLU A 271 5.45 -0.49 -7.48
CA GLU A 271 6.73 0.20 -7.31
C GLU A 271 7.01 1.21 -8.42
N ASP A 272 6.51 0.88 -9.62
CA ASP A 272 6.66 1.64 -10.85
C ASP A 272 5.28 2.08 -11.33
N VAL A 273 4.83 3.25 -10.87
CA VAL A 273 3.58 3.84 -11.33
C VAL A 273 3.82 4.59 -12.65
N LEU A 274 2.91 4.42 -13.60
CA LEU A 274 2.91 5.20 -14.83
C LEU A 274 2.05 6.44 -14.63
N ILE A 275 2.58 7.59 -15.03
CA ILE A 275 1.87 8.85 -15.00
C ILE A 275 1.29 9.08 -16.38
N ARG A 276 -0.04 9.00 -16.49
CA ARG A 276 -0.76 9.45 -17.69
C ARG A 276 -0.73 10.98 -17.69
N ILE A 277 -0.34 11.56 -18.82
CA ILE A 277 -0.41 13.00 -19.08
C ILE A 277 -1.24 13.17 -20.35
N GLU A 278 -2.27 14.01 -20.25
CA GLU A 278 -3.07 14.41 -21.40
C GLU A 278 -2.35 15.54 -22.13
N VAL A 279 -2.30 15.45 -23.45
CA VAL A 279 -1.65 16.44 -24.30
C VAL A 279 -2.66 16.95 -25.31
N VAL A 280 -2.81 18.27 -25.36
CA VAL A 280 -3.69 19.00 -26.28
C VAL A 280 -2.90 20.07 -27.03
N GLY A 281 -3.53 20.67 -28.03
CA GLY A 281 -2.92 21.69 -28.89
C GLY A 281 -2.17 21.07 -30.06
N ASP A 282 -1.43 21.92 -30.75
CA ASP A 282 -0.58 21.49 -31.84
C ASP A 282 0.79 21.12 -31.29
N TYR A 283 1.18 19.85 -31.41
CA TYR A 283 2.47 19.36 -30.91
C TYR A 283 3.11 18.35 -31.87
N THR A 284 4.44 18.42 -31.95
CA THR A 284 5.28 17.57 -32.79
C THR A 284 5.94 16.44 -31.98
N GLU A 285 6.56 15.48 -32.65
CA GLU A 285 7.33 14.42 -31.98
C GLU A 285 8.54 15.01 -31.20
N GLU A 286 9.14 16.13 -31.65
CA GLU A 286 10.17 16.83 -30.88
C GLU A 286 9.63 17.34 -29.54
N ASN A 287 8.39 17.82 -29.50
CA ASN A 287 7.77 18.27 -28.26
C ASN A 287 7.61 17.12 -27.27
N LEU A 288 7.23 15.93 -27.75
CA LEU A 288 7.08 14.75 -26.90
C LEU A 288 8.43 14.23 -26.37
N LYS A 289 9.53 14.42 -27.10
CA LYS A 289 10.90 14.11 -26.63
C LYS A 289 11.34 14.98 -25.45
N LEU A 290 10.67 16.11 -25.20
CA LEU A 290 10.89 16.90 -23.99
C LEU A 290 10.39 16.14 -22.75
N LEU A 291 9.33 15.34 -22.89
CA LEU A 291 8.66 14.65 -21.80
C LEU A 291 9.29 13.28 -21.51
N SER A 292 9.69 12.53 -22.53
CA SER A 292 10.29 11.20 -22.36
C SER A 292 11.51 10.97 -23.27
N LYS A 293 12.37 10.00 -22.93
CA LYS A 293 13.53 9.61 -23.76
C LYS A 293 13.17 8.59 -24.86
N GLY A 294 11.92 8.13 -24.94
CA GLY A 294 11.48 7.10 -25.89
C GLY A 294 10.53 7.65 -26.95
N LYS A 295 10.27 6.85 -27.99
CA LYS A 295 9.17 7.11 -28.94
C LYS A 295 7.88 7.21 -28.13
N ALA A 296 7.25 8.37 -28.12
CA ALA A 296 5.96 8.53 -27.48
C ALA A 296 4.98 7.61 -28.21
N LYS A 297 4.57 6.52 -27.54
CA LYS A 297 3.62 5.58 -28.13
C LYS A 297 2.24 6.24 -28.11
N ARG A 298 1.87 6.97 -29.18
CA ARG A 298 0.46 7.17 -29.54
C ARG A 298 -0.19 5.79 -29.59
N ASN A 299 -1.34 5.62 -28.95
CA ASN A 299 -1.85 4.30 -28.61
C ASN A 299 -1.93 3.33 -29.77
N LYS A 300 -1.39 2.14 -29.53
CA LYS A 300 -2.11 0.91 -29.88
C LYS A 300 -2.44 0.17 -28.59
N ARG A 301 -3.74 -0.08 -28.43
CA ARG A 301 -4.43 -0.87 -27.41
C ARG A 301 -3.56 -2.03 -26.91
N ARG A 302 -3.52 -2.21 -25.58
CA ARG A 302 -2.93 -3.32 -24.77
C ARG A 302 -1.69 -2.91 -23.96
N GLN A 303 -1.91 -2.22 -22.84
CA GLN A 303 -0.99 -2.27 -21.71
C GLN A 303 -1.77 -2.77 -20.49
N LYS A 304 -1.73 -4.10 -20.27
CA LYS A 304 -2.75 -4.80 -19.48
C LYS A 304 -2.43 -4.89 -17.97
N HIS A 305 -1.30 -4.38 -17.47
CA HIS A 305 -0.87 -4.68 -16.09
C HIS A 305 -0.03 -3.60 -15.36
N CYS A 306 -0.14 -2.31 -15.71
CA CYS A 306 0.55 -1.26 -14.94
C CYS A 306 -0.46 -0.39 -14.19
N ASP A 307 -0.19 -0.12 -12.90
CA ASP A 307 -0.96 0.86 -12.15
C ASP A 307 -0.69 2.26 -12.73
N VAL A 308 -1.77 2.96 -13.08
CA VAL A 308 -1.73 4.31 -13.63
C VAL A 308 -2.12 5.28 -12.54
N TRP A 309 -1.31 6.33 -12.35
CA TRP A 309 -1.61 7.40 -11.41
C TRP A 309 -2.92 8.10 -11.81
N LYS A 310 -3.90 8.15 -10.89
CA LYS A 310 -5.28 8.57 -11.21
C LYS A 310 -5.42 10.03 -11.61
N LYS A 311 -4.56 10.91 -11.08
CA LYS A 311 -4.63 12.36 -11.31
C LYS A 311 -3.77 12.72 -12.51
N VAL A 312 -4.43 13.17 -13.58
CA VAL A 312 -3.81 13.38 -14.90
C VAL A 312 -3.59 14.88 -15.11
N PRO A 313 -2.34 15.36 -15.22
CA PRO A 313 -2.05 16.70 -15.69
C PRO A 313 -2.41 16.85 -17.17
N LEU A 314 -2.89 18.05 -17.54
CA LEU A 314 -3.15 18.44 -18.93
C LEU A 314 -2.07 19.39 -19.41
N LEU A 315 -1.39 19.02 -20.48
CA LEU A 315 -0.37 19.81 -21.15
C LEU A 315 -0.91 20.36 -22.47
N CYS A 316 -0.69 21.65 -22.72
CA CYS A 316 -0.89 22.25 -24.03
C CYS A 316 0.43 22.81 -24.55
N PHE A 317 0.87 22.35 -25.71
CA PHE A 317 1.95 23.02 -26.43
C PHE A 317 1.37 24.19 -27.23
N GLN A 318 1.92 25.39 -27.03
CA GLN A 318 1.47 26.56 -27.78
C GLN A 318 1.93 26.47 -29.24
N ASN A 319 3.22 26.23 -29.48
CA ASN A 319 3.83 26.22 -30.83
C ASN A 319 3.38 27.42 -31.69
N HIS A 320 2.57 27.18 -32.72
CA HIS A 320 2.05 28.21 -33.63
C HIS A 320 0.66 28.74 -33.25
N LEU A 321 0.04 28.18 -32.21
CA LEU A 321 -1.25 28.65 -31.71
C LEU A 321 -1.09 30.02 -31.05
N SER A 322 -2.12 30.85 -31.19
CA SER A 322 -2.24 32.06 -30.38
C SER A 322 -2.34 31.69 -28.89
N SER A 323 -1.79 32.51 -28.00
CA SER A 323 -1.88 32.27 -26.55
C SER A 323 -3.35 32.12 -26.09
N LYS A 324 -4.27 32.87 -26.70
CA LYS A 324 -5.71 32.79 -26.42
C LYS A 324 -6.28 31.43 -26.78
N SER A 325 -5.96 30.91 -27.97
CA SER A 325 -6.41 29.59 -28.44
C SER A 325 -5.87 28.47 -27.55
N ALA A 326 -4.58 28.50 -27.20
CA ALA A 326 -3.97 27.49 -26.34
C ALA A 326 -4.58 27.47 -24.92
N LEU A 327 -4.84 28.65 -24.35
CA LEU A 327 -5.55 28.78 -23.07
C LEU A 327 -6.99 28.26 -23.13
N GLU A 328 -7.70 28.51 -24.23
CA GLU A 328 -9.07 28.00 -24.41
C GLU A 328 -9.11 26.46 -24.45
N MET A 329 -8.14 25.82 -25.10
CA MET A 329 -8.01 24.36 -25.10
C MET A 329 -7.78 23.80 -23.69
N LEU A 330 -6.90 24.44 -22.91
CA LEU A 330 -6.69 24.07 -21.50
C LEU A 330 -7.95 24.29 -20.65
N ARG A 331 -8.71 25.37 -20.89
CA ARG A 331 -9.94 25.67 -20.14
C ARG A 331 -11.02 24.61 -20.36
N LYS A 332 -11.14 24.09 -21.60
CA LYS A 332 -12.09 23.01 -21.95
C LYS A 332 -11.76 21.66 -21.31
N GLY A 333 -10.49 21.40 -21.02
CA GLY A 333 -10.06 20.15 -20.40
C GLY A 333 -10.38 20.07 -18.89
N HIS A 334 -10.81 18.88 -18.43
CA HIS A 334 -11.00 18.55 -17.02
C HIS A 334 -9.73 17.89 -16.48
N ALA A 335 -8.84 18.68 -15.87
CA ALA A 335 -7.61 18.18 -15.28
C ALA A 335 -7.29 18.86 -13.95
N CYS A 336 -6.56 18.17 -13.08
CA CYS A 336 -6.14 18.73 -11.78
C CYS A 336 -5.13 19.85 -11.93
N HIS A 337 -4.30 19.80 -12.96
CA HIS A 337 -3.30 20.81 -13.28
C HIS A 337 -3.28 21.06 -14.78
N LYS A 338 -3.27 22.33 -15.18
CA LYS A 338 -3.27 22.78 -16.57
C LYS A 338 -1.95 23.48 -16.85
N ILE A 339 -1.15 22.97 -17.76
CA ILE A 339 0.20 23.45 -18.04
C ILE A 339 0.26 23.93 -19.49
N LEU A 340 0.58 25.21 -19.69
CA LEU A 340 0.83 25.80 -21.00
C LEU A 340 2.34 25.87 -21.26
N ILE A 341 2.79 25.20 -22.31
CA ILE A 341 4.18 25.21 -22.76
C ILE A 341 4.32 26.23 -23.89
N GLN A 342 4.95 27.36 -23.58
CA GLN A 342 5.17 28.46 -24.54
C GLN A 342 6.44 28.24 -25.36
N SER A 343 6.36 28.59 -26.64
CA SER A 343 7.54 28.59 -27.52
C SER A 343 8.48 29.73 -27.16
N GLU A 344 9.79 29.52 -27.34
CA GLU A 344 10.84 30.46 -26.90
C GLU A 344 10.69 31.87 -27.51
N LYS A 345 10.06 31.99 -28.68
CA LYS A 345 9.84 33.27 -29.38
C LYS A 345 8.92 34.25 -28.64
N TYR A 346 8.07 33.76 -27.73
CA TYR A 346 7.06 34.58 -27.04
C TYR A 346 7.23 34.58 -25.51
N PHE A 347 8.30 33.97 -24.99
CA PHE A 347 8.54 33.87 -23.55
C PHE A 347 9.13 35.19 -23.00
N ALA A 348 8.31 36.23 -22.95
CA ALA A 348 8.58 37.36 -22.06
C ALA A 348 8.42 36.84 -20.62
N LYS A 349 9.47 36.98 -19.79
CA LYS A 349 9.51 36.58 -18.37
C LYS A 349 8.46 37.23 -17.46
N THR A 350 7.45 37.90 -18.01
CA THR A 350 6.34 38.45 -17.25
C THR A 350 5.41 37.30 -16.88
N LYS A 351 5.59 36.78 -15.65
CA LYS A 351 4.63 35.89 -14.98
C LYS A 351 3.29 36.62 -14.85
N LYS A 352 2.48 36.64 -15.89
CA LYS A 352 1.05 36.93 -15.76
C LYS A 352 0.37 35.62 -15.40
N ALA A 353 -0.04 35.50 -14.13
CA ALA A 353 -0.91 34.44 -13.68
C ALA A 353 -2.30 34.69 -14.30
N ASP A 354 -2.58 34.06 -15.44
CA ASP A 354 -3.92 34.01 -16.03
C ASP A 354 -4.66 32.77 -15.49
N GLY A 355 -5.17 32.88 -14.25
CA GLY A 355 -5.98 31.85 -13.59
C GLY A 355 -5.23 30.57 -13.20
N ASP A 356 -5.95 29.44 -13.21
CA ASP A 356 -5.48 28.09 -12.81
C ASP A 356 -4.47 27.44 -13.80
N VAL A 357 -3.93 28.21 -14.74
CA VAL A 357 -3.00 27.70 -15.77
C VAL A 357 -1.56 28.05 -15.42
N ILE A 358 -0.71 27.03 -15.40
CA ILE A 358 0.72 27.15 -15.14
C ILE A 358 1.46 27.29 -16.47
N THR A 359 2.14 28.42 -16.66
CA THR A 359 2.90 28.70 -17.88
C THR A 359 4.37 28.36 -17.70
N VAL A 360 4.93 27.59 -18.64
CA VAL A 360 6.34 27.18 -18.64
C VAL A 360 6.96 27.34 -20.04
N GLY A 361 8.24 27.68 -20.11
CA GLY A 361 8.95 27.71 -21.39
C GLY A 361 9.16 26.30 -21.95
N GLN A 362 9.51 26.20 -23.23
CA GLN A 362 9.77 24.93 -23.92
C GLN A 362 11.11 24.27 -23.53
N ASN A 363 11.47 24.32 -22.25
CA ASN A 363 12.69 23.73 -21.70
C ASN A 363 12.38 22.39 -21.03
N LYS A 364 13.12 21.34 -21.41
CA LYS A 364 12.94 19.99 -20.87
C LYS A 364 13.06 19.91 -19.35
N ARG A 365 13.95 20.69 -18.73
CA ARG A 365 14.15 20.70 -17.29
C ARG A 365 12.95 21.32 -16.60
N ASP A 366 12.55 22.51 -17.05
CA ASP A 366 11.47 23.29 -16.44
C ASP A 366 10.12 22.58 -16.58
N ILE A 367 9.85 21.95 -17.74
CA ILE A 367 8.65 21.14 -17.96
C ILE A 367 8.62 19.94 -16.99
N LYS A 368 9.76 19.29 -16.77
CA LYS A 368 9.83 18.16 -15.83
C LYS A 368 9.65 18.61 -14.39
N GLU A 369 10.24 19.73 -14.02
CA GLU A 369 10.11 20.33 -12.70
C GLU A 369 8.65 20.70 -12.43
N ILE A 370 7.97 21.34 -13.38
CA ILE A 370 6.57 21.74 -13.17
C ILE A 370 5.63 20.53 -13.07
N ILE A 371 5.84 19.49 -13.87
CA ILE A 371 5.09 18.23 -13.77
C ILE A 371 5.37 17.58 -12.40
N THR A 372 6.63 17.58 -11.96
CA THR A 372 7.03 17.05 -10.64
C THR A 372 6.30 17.79 -9.53
N THR A 373 6.31 19.13 -9.52
CA THR A 373 5.60 19.95 -8.53
C THR A 373 4.08 19.70 -8.52
N CYS A 374 3.45 19.53 -9.69
CA CYS A 374 2.01 19.23 -9.77
C CYS A 374 1.68 17.89 -9.10
N LEU A 375 2.48 16.85 -9.38
CA LEU A 375 2.28 15.52 -8.81
C LEU A 375 2.58 15.49 -7.31
N GLU A 376 3.60 16.24 -6.87
CA GLU A 376 3.96 16.41 -5.47
C GLU A 376 2.90 17.15 -4.67
N THR A 377 2.23 18.12 -5.29
CA THR A 377 1.09 18.83 -4.70
C THR A 377 -0.07 17.86 -4.45
N GLU A 378 -0.40 17.00 -5.42
CA GLU A 378 -1.40 15.95 -5.23
C GLU A 378 -1.00 14.97 -4.12
N LEU A 379 0.27 14.56 -4.10
CA LEU A 379 0.80 13.68 -3.07
C LEU A 379 0.70 14.30 -1.67
N ASP A 380 1.01 15.59 -1.51
CA ASP A 380 0.84 16.30 -0.24
C ASP A 380 -0.62 16.29 0.23
N GLN A 381 -1.59 16.45 -0.69
CA GLN A 381 -3.02 16.36 -0.34
C GLN A 381 -3.41 14.98 0.17
N ILE A 382 -2.93 13.91 -0.48
CA ILE A 382 -3.14 12.54 -0.02
C ILE A 382 -2.55 12.36 1.40
N LEU A 383 -1.32 12.82 1.62
CA LEU A 383 -0.67 12.73 2.93
C LEU A 383 -1.40 13.54 4.01
N LYS A 384 -1.99 14.69 3.68
CA LYS A 384 -2.86 15.47 4.59
C LYS A 384 -4.11 14.67 4.99
N VAL A 385 -4.76 14.00 4.03
CA VAL A 385 -5.93 13.15 4.31
C VAL A 385 -5.55 12.02 5.25
N TRP A 386 -4.41 11.35 5.01
CA TRP A 386 -3.91 10.29 5.91
C TRP A 386 -3.63 10.82 7.31
N LEU A 387 -2.98 11.97 7.44
CA LEU A 387 -2.74 12.61 8.75
C LEU A 387 -4.05 12.92 9.50
N LYS A 388 -5.07 13.42 8.80
CA LYS A 388 -6.38 13.71 9.40
C LYS A 388 -7.03 12.43 9.93
N LYS A 389 -6.99 11.34 9.15
CA LYS A 389 -7.53 10.03 9.53
C LYS A 389 -6.79 9.41 10.72
N LEU A 390 -5.46 9.48 10.73
CA LEU A 390 -4.64 8.99 11.85
C LEU A 390 -4.94 9.75 13.14
N LYS A 391 -5.04 11.08 13.09
CA LYS A 391 -5.37 11.91 14.25
C LYS A 391 -6.75 11.59 14.83
N ALA A 392 -7.72 11.26 13.99
CA ALA A 392 -9.08 10.93 14.44
C ALA A 392 -9.17 9.58 15.18
N LYS A 393 -8.20 8.67 14.99
CA LYS A 393 -8.27 7.29 15.49
C LYS A 393 -7.75 7.12 16.94
N GLY A 394 -7.19 8.16 17.56
CA GLY A 394 -6.69 8.13 18.94
C GLY A 394 -5.23 7.65 19.09
N SER A 395 -4.68 7.84 20.29
CA SER A 395 -3.24 7.75 20.58
C SER A 395 -2.79 6.33 20.97
N LEU A 396 -2.43 5.53 19.95
CA LEU A 396 -1.51 4.40 20.11
C LEU A 396 -0.09 4.87 19.76
N ASN A 397 0.93 4.37 20.46
CA ASN A 397 2.34 4.73 20.18
C ASN A 397 2.71 4.54 18.70
N GLN A 398 2.21 3.47 18.07
CA GLN A 398 2.43 3.19 16.64
C GLN A 398 1.78 4.25 15.72
N THR A 399 0.63 4.81 16.11
CA THR A 399 -0.03 5.90 15.37
C THR A 399 0.80 7.19 15.42
N LEU A 400 1.42 7.49 16.57
CA LEU A 400 2.29 8.66 16.73
C LEU A 400 3.54 8.56 15.83
N GLU A 401 4.18 7.39 15.78
CA GLU A 401 5.32 7.15 14.89
C GLU A 401 4.94 7.36 13.41
N MET A 402 3.79 6.83 12.99
CA MET A 402 3.29 7.03 11.62
C MET A 402 2.98 8.50 11.31
N ILE A 403 2.41 9.24 12.28
CA ILE A 403 2.14 10.67 12.13
C ILE A 403 3.45 11.43 11.92
N GLU A 404 4.48 11.17 12.72
CA GLU A 404 5.77 11.85 12.60
C GLU A 404 6.49 11.49 11.30
N GLU A 405 6.41 10.24 10.83
CA GLU A 405 6.97 9.85 9.55
C GLU A 405 6.26 10.54 8.37
N ILE A 406 4.93 10.59 8.36
CA ILE A 406 4.18 11.30 7.30
C ILE A 406 4.51 12.80 7.34
N LYS A 407 4.63 13.41 8.52
CA LYS A 407 5.10 14.80 8.64
C LYS A 407 6.51 14.99 8.07
N ALA A 408 7.42 14.04 8.31
CA ALA A 408 8.77 14.08 7.76
C ALA A 408 8.76 14.00 6.22
N ILE A 409 7.94 13.12 5.64
CA ILE A 409 7.75 13.01 4.18
C ILE A 409 7.21 14.33 3.61
N ARG A 410 6.18 14.93 4.24
CA ARG A 410 5.62 16.22 3.82
C ARG A 410 6.63 17.37 3.90
N LYS A 411 7.52 17.37 4.90
CA LYS A 411 8.60 18.36 4.97
C LYS A 411 9.56 18.25 3.78
N GLN A 412 9.81 17.04 3.26
CA GLN A 412 10.64 16.86 2.06
C GLN A 412 9.98 17.47 0.81
N LEU A 413 8.65 17.37 0.68
CA LEU A 413 7.88 18.00 -0.41
C LEU A 413 8.00 19.54 -0.38
N ILE A 414 7.93 20.14 0.81
CA ILE A 414 7.90 21.61 0.97
C ILE A 414 9.28 22.25 0.81
N LEU A 415 10.35 21.58 1.25
CA LEU A 415 11.73 22.12 1.31
C LEU A 415 12.37 22.39 -0.07
N GLU A 416 11.79 21.89 -1.17
CA GLU A 416 12.28 22.19 -2.53
C GLU A 416 11.48 23.32 -3.20
N ASN A 417 10.18 23.45 -2.92
CA ASN A 417 9.34 24.51 -3.48
C ASN A 417 9.72 25.93 -3.01
N SER A 418 10.34 26.09 -1.85
CA SER A 418 10.73 27.41 -1.31
C SER A 418 12.03 27.98 -1.89
N LYS A 419 12.75 27.25 -2.75
CA LYS A 419 14.03 27.71 -3.31
C LYS A 419 13.90 28.62 -4.54
N SER A 420 12.70 28.86 -5.06
CA SER A 420 12.49 29.63 -6.30
C SER A 420 12.05 31.10 -6.11
N THR A 421 12.07 31.65 -4.90
CA THR A 421 11.67 33.05 -4.67
C THR A 421 12.77 33.74 -3.87
N ALA A 422 13.58 34.56 -4.54
CA ALA A 422 14.58 35.38 -3.88
C ALA A 422 14.02 36.77 -3.51
N ALA A 423 14.37 37.20 -2.29
CA ALA A 423 14.36 38.55 -1.72
C ALA A 423 13.01 39.20 -1.33
N HIS A 424 12.67 39.16 -0.03
CA HIS A 424 12.78 40.30 0.88
C HIS A 424 12.52 39.88 2.34
N ASP A 425 13.08 40.66 3.26
CA ASP A 425 13.41 40.39 4.66
C ASP A 425 12.23 40.14 5.60
N VAL A 426 12.26 39.01 6.34
CA VAL A 426 11.94 38.84 7.78
C VAL A 426 12.53 37.48 8.24
N PRO A 427 13.27 37.39 9.37
CA PRO A 427 13.92 36.16 9.78
C PRO A 427 12.93 35.16 10.37
N CYS A 428 12.51 34.17 9.58
CA CYS A 428 11.87 32.97 10.11
C CYS A 428 12.92 31.94 10.51
N ILE A 429 12.95 31.69 11.83
CA ILE A 429 13.68 30.68 12.59
C ILE A 429 14.21 29.51 11.74
N ASP A 430 15.54 29.36 11.80
CA ASP A 430 16.41 28.33 11.23
C ASP A 430 15.72 26.98 10.93
N SER A 431 15.19 26.81 9.72
CA SER A 431 14.80 25.51 9.20
C SER A 431 15.73 25.10 8.06
N LYS A 432 17.01 24.90 8.42
CA LYS A 432 17.98 24.23 7.55
C LYS A 432 17.41 22.85 7.16
N PRO A 433 17.50 22.45 5.88
CA PRO A 433 17.07 21.12 5.45
C PRO A 433 17.74 20.05 6.32
N ILE A 434 16.93 19.15 6.89
CA ILE A 434 17.39 18.21 7.92
C ILE A 434 18.53 17.33 7.39
N VAL A 435 18.48 16.96 6.10
CA VAL A 435 19.60 16.33 5.40
C VAL A 435 20.42 17.39 4.66
N PRO A 436 21.71 17.56 5.01
CA PRO A 436 22.61 18.53 4.38
C PRO A 436 22.68 18.39 2.85
N LYS A 437 22.80 19.52 2.15
CA LYS A 437 22.82 19.58 0.68
C LYS A 437 23.94 18.73 0.08
N ASN A 438 25.14 18.78 0.64
CA ASN A 438 26.28 17.98 0.18
C ASN A 438 26.01 16.48 0.28
N VAL A 439 25.47 16.00 1.42
CA VAL A 439 25.09 14.59 1.62
C VAL A 439 24.04 14.16 0.59
N ARG A 440 23.03 15.01 0.37
CA ARG A 440 21.96 14.76 -0.59
C ARG A 440 22.49 14.61 -2.02
N GLU A 441 23.32 15.55 -2.46
CA GLU A 441 23.90 15.53 -3.80
C GLU A 441 24.83 14.33 -4.03
N HIS A 442 25.64 13.97 -3.03
CA HIS A 442 26.48 12.77 -3.09
C HIS A 442 25.65 11.50 -3.28
N LEU A 443 24.56 11.37 -2.54
CA LEU A 443 23.67 10.21 -2.61
C LEU A 443 22.91 10.13 -3.92
N PHE A 444 22.42 11.26 -4.45
CA PHE A 444 21.75 11.28 -5.76
C PHE A 444 22.67 10.96 -6.93
N ARG A 445 23.98 11.24 -6.82
CA ARG A 445 24.97 10.88 -7.85
C ARG A 445 25.31 9.40 -7.86
N ARG A 446 25.02 8.67 -6.79
CA ARG A 446 25.39 7.25 -6.65
C ARG A 446 24.29 6.37 -7.24
N SER A 447 24.59 5.73 -8.38
CA SER A 447 23.66 4.85 -9.11
C SER A 447 23.14 3.66 -8.31
N GLY A 448 23.84 3.29 -7.23
CA GLY A 448 23.41 2.25 -6.30
C GLY A 448 22.42 2.71 -5.24
N VAL A 449 22.17 4.01 -5.04
CA VAL A 449 21.25 4.49 -3.99
C VAL A 449 19.83 4.60 -4.54
N THR A 450 18.89 3.90 -3.90
CA THR A 450 17.46 3.86 -4.25
C THR A 450 16.61 4.81 -3.42
N GLY A 451 17.14 5.28 -2.29
CA GLY A 451 16.50 6.27 -1.44
C GLY A 451 17.33 6.50 -0.19
N PHE A 452 17.05 7.56 0.56
CA PHE A 452 17.65 7.82 1.86
C PHE A 452 16.74 8.74 2.67
N GLY A 453 17.01 8.95 3.95
CA GLY A 453 16.18 9.82 4.78
C GLY A 453 16.41 9.61 6.26
N ILE A 454 15.71 10.41 7.07
CA ILE A 454 15.82 10.35 8.53
C ILE A 454 14.63 9.54 9.06
N TRP A 455 14.93 8.52 9.86
CA TRP A 455 13.98 7.67 10.56
C TRP A 455 14.09 7.89 12.06
N GLY A 456 12.96 8.20 12.68
CA GLY A 456 12.94 8.68 14.07
C GLY A 456 13.76 9.97 14.24
N CYS A 457 13.98 10.39 15.48
CA CYS A 457 14.77 11.59 15.77
C CYS A 457 16.30 11.36 15.69
N SER A 458 16.76 10.16 15.32
CA SER A 458 18.16 9.77 15.53
C SER A 458 18.78 8.82 14.49
N ALA A 459 18.06 8.31 13.48
CA ALA A 459 18.66 7.44 12.47
C ALA A 459 18.60 8.06 11.07
N PHE A 460 19.68 7.98 10.31
CA PHE A 460 19.70 8.30 8.88
C PHE A 460 19.87 7.02 8.09
N LYS A 461 18.85 6.63 7.33
CA LYS A 461 18.85 5.39 6.54
C LYS A 461 19.13 5.67 5.08
N ILE A 462 19.88 4.80 4.43
CA ILE A 462 20.19 4.83 3.01
C ILE A 462 19.87 3.47 2.43
N PHE A 463 19.03 3.44 1.41
CA PHE A 463 18.64 2.22 0.72
C PHE A 463 19.49 2.07 -0.53
N VAL A 464 20.20 0.96 -0.67
CA VAL A 464 21.06 0.67 -1.83
C VAL A 464 20.58 -0.56 -2.60
N ASN A 465 20.69 -0.55 -3.93
CA ASN A 465 20.18 -1.55 -4.87
C ASN A 465 21.01 -2.85 -4.89
N MET A 466 22.29 -2.75 -4.56
CA MET A 466 23.26 -3.84 -4.53
C MET A 466 24.18 -3.64 -3.34
N ALA A 467 24.76 -4.73 -2.83
CA ALA A 467 25.87 -4.69 -1.88
C ALA A 467 27.10 -4.12 -2.58
N ASN A 468 27.11 -2.81 -2.80
CA ASN A 468 28.36 -2.09 -2.98
C ASN A 468 29.04 -2.02 -1.60
N ASP A 469 30.33 -1.69 -1.54
CA ASP A 469 31.04 -1.49 -0.28
C ASP A 469 30.29 -0.49 0.62
N ASP A 470 29.45 -1.03 1.51
CA ASP A 470 28.65 -0.26 2.47
C ASP A 470 29.59 0.51 3.40
N GLU A 471 30.75 -0.08 3.71
CA GLU A 471 31.82 0.55 4.46
C GLU A 471 32.47 1.71 3.70
N ILE A 472 32.64 1.64 2.37
CA ILE A 472 33.15 2.78 1.59
C ILE A 472 32.10 3.89 1.56
N LEU A 473 30.83 3.58 1.30
CA LEU A 473 29.75 4.58 1.33
C LEU A 473 29.67 5.28 2.68
N LYS A 474 29.74 4.49 3.76
CA LYS A 474 29.67 4.98 5.12
C LYS A 474 30.84 5.90 5.44
N LYS A 475 32.07 5.50 5.09
CA LYS A 475 33.28 6.33 5.25
C LYS A 475 33.20 7.63 4.44
N GLU A 476 32.76 7.56 3.18
CA GLU A 476 32.57 8.74 2.33
C GLU A 476 31.60 9.74 2.96
N LEU A 477 30.44 9.25 3.43
CA LEU A 477 29.40 10.09 4.01
C LEU A 477 29.83 10.72 5.34
N ILE A 478 30.43 9.93 6.22
CA ILE A 478 30.96 10.44 7.49
C ILE A 478 32.02 11.51 7.23
N LYS A 479 32.90 11.31 6.25
CA LYS A 479 33.90 12.31 5.83
C LYS A 479 33.24 13.57 5.24
N LEU A 480 32.16 13.39 4.48
CA LEU A 480 31.47 14.48 3.80
C LEU A 480 30.76 15.42 4.78
N ASN A 481 30.16 14.89 5.86
CA ASN A 481 29.45 15.69 6.84
C ASN A 481 29.45 15.05 8.23
N LYS A 482 30.60 15.13 8.92
CA LYS A 482 30.81 14.51 10.24
C LYS A 482 29.75 14.94 11.26
N ASN A 483 29.51 16.25 11.39
CA ASN A 483 28.57 16.81 12.37
C ASN A 483 27.14 16.27 12.19
N PHE A 484 26.71 16.02 10.95
CA PHE A 484 25.40 15.42 10.69
C PHE A 484 25.34 13.96 11.16
N PHE A 485 26.39 13.17 10.91
CA PHE A 485 26.42 11.75 11.28
C PHE A 485 26.80 11.49 12.74
N GLU A 486 27.29 12.49 13.47
CA GLU A 486 27.36 12.48 14.94
C GLU A 486 25.96 12.58 15.56
N LYS A 487 25.05 13.32 14.92
CA LYS A 487 23.67 13.50 15.37
C LYS A 487 22.73 12.37 14.93
N TYR A 488 22.96 11.79 13.75
CA TYR A 488 22.11 10.76 13.18
C TYR A 488 22.90 9.48 12.90
N GLN A 489 22.49 8.36 13.50
CA GLN A 489 23.05 7.04 13.29
C GLN A 489 22.84 6.62 11.83
N LEU A 490 23.93 6.54 11.07
CA LEU A 490 23.93 6.10 9.68
C LEU A 490 23.67 4.59 9.58
N LYS A 491 22.61 4.21 8.87
CA LYS A 491 22.24 2.82 8.56
C LYS A 491 22.12 2.66 7.05
N ILE A 492 22.86 1.70 6.49
CA ILE A 492 22.75 1.35 5.08
C ILE A 492 21.94 0.06 5.01
N GLU A 493 20.85 0.09 4.25
CA GLU A 493 19.94 -1.03 4.06
C GLU A 493 19.99 -1.47 2.60
N THR A 494 20.55 -2.66 2.37
CA THR A 494 20.66 -3.23 1.02
C THR A 494 19.32 -3.82 0.61
N ARG A 495 18.65 -3.18 -0.36
CA ARG A 495 17.47 -3.68 -1.06
C ARG A 495 17.92 -4.28 -2.38
N ASN A 496 17.93 -5.61 -2.50
CA ASN A 496 18.09 -6.24 -3.81
C ASN A 496 16.89 -5.88 -4.69
N MET A 497 17.03 -4.95 -5.66
CA MET A 497 16.02 -4.84 -6.71
C MET A 497 16.19 -6.01 -7.67
N ILE A 498 15.11 -6.76 -7.85
CA ILE A 498 14.96 -7.65 -8.98
C ILE A 498 14.99 -6.77 -10.23
N ARG A 499 16.03 -6.90 -11.05
CA ARG A 499 16.05 -6.41 -12.44
C ARG A 499 14.97 -7.18 -13.21
N LEU A 500 13.75 -6.65 -13.26
CA LEU A 500 12.80 -7.02 -14.31
C LEU A 500 13.01 -6.07 -15.49
N CYS A 501 13.21 -6.65 -16.67
CA CYS A 501 13.45 -6.04 -17.99
C CYS A 501 14.89 -5.61 -18.32
N SER A 502 15.72 -6.59 -18.68
CA SER A 502 16.72 -6.45 -19.76
C SER A 502 17.08 -7.84 -20.28
N THR A 503 16.20 -8.42 -21.10
CA THR A 503 16.53 -9.48 -22.08
C THR A 503 15.32 -9.66 -23.00
N MET A 504 15.17 -8.74 -23.95
CA MET A 504 14.68 -9.11 -25.27
C MET A 504 15.69 -8.57 -26.28
N ILE A 505 16.06 -9.48 -27.18
CA ILE A 505 16.88 -9.30 -28.38
C ILE A 505 18.39 -9.44 -28.15
N LEU A 506 18.87 -10.69 -28.26
CA LEU A 506 19.98 -11.07 -29.14
C LEU A 506 20.11 -12.60 -29.12
N HIS A 507 19.45 -13.27 -30.07
CA HIS A 507 20.10 -14.08 -31.11
C HIS A 507 19.03 -14.77 -31.97
N ARG A 508 19.44 -15.01 -33.22
CA ARG A 508 18.72 -15.64 -34.34
C ARG A 508 17.90 -16.86 -33.97
#